data_AF-A0A060ZL73-F1
#
_entry.id   AF-A0A060ZL73-F1
#
_cell.length_a   1.000
_cell.length_b   1.000
_cell.length_c   1.000
_cell.angle_alpha   90.00
_cell.angle_beta   90.00
_cell.angle_gamma   90.00
#
_symmetry.space_group_name_H-M   'P 1'
#
loop_
_entity.id
_entity.type
_entity.pdbx_description
1 polymer ?
#
loop_
_entity_poly.entity_id
_entity_poly.type
_entity_poly.pdbx_seq_one_letter_code
_entity_poly.pdbx_strand_id
1 'polypeptide(L)'
;MAPVAMVPGELVHIDIKKLGRIPDGGGHKVLGRAAGRANQDRRNGTGYAYLHTALDDHSRLAYTENLPDEKAATCAAFLQRATDWFAARGVTVERVLTDNAWAYTKNTWRDTCRDLGISPRWTRPWRPQTNGKVERFHRTLLDEWAYQQPYTSEAERQAAFPDWLDWYNYHRPHTGISGHTPASRVTNLPEQHS
;
A
#
# COMPACT_ATOMS: atom_id res chain seq x y z
N MET A 1 2.25 5.79 22.65
CA MET A 1 2.34 4.72 21.63
C MET A 1 1.06 4.77 20.82
N ALA A 2 1.07 4.65 19.48
CA ALA A 2 -0.20 4.38 18.79
C ALA A 2 -0.68 2.99 19.26
N PRO A 3 -1.98 2.81 19.55
CA PRO A 3 -2.50 1.50 19.94
C PRO A 3 -2.20 0.51 18.81
N VAL A 4 -1.68 -0.66 19.17
CA VAL A 4 -1.58 -1.80 18.25
C VAL A 4 -3.00 -2.31 18.06
N ALA A 5 -3.41 -2.53 16.82
CA ALA A 5 -4.71 -3.12 16.52
C ALA A 5 -4.76 -4.56 17.06
N MET A 6 -5.78 -4.85 17.85
CA MET A 6 -6.02 -6.13 18.50
C MET A 6 -6.81 -7.08 17.61
N VAL A 7 -7.55 -6.55 16.63
CA VAL A 7 -8.32 -7.34 15.65
C VAL A 7 -8.14 -6.77 14.23
N PRO A 8 -8.35 -7.60 13.18
CA PRO A 8 -8.36 -7.10 11.80
C PRO A 8 -9.36 -5.97 11.59
N GLY A 9 -8.94 -4.90 10.91
CA GLY A 9 -9.80 -3.77 10.55
C GLY A 9 -9.88 -2.65 11.61
N GLU A 10 -9.43 -2.90 12.84
CA GLU A 10 -9.43 -1.89 13.91
C GLU A 10 -8.57 -0.66 13.54
N LEU A 11 -7.53 -0.86 12.75
CA LEU A 11 -6.71 0.21 12.18
C LEU A 11 -6.09 -0.22 10.86
N VAL A 12 -6.36 0.54 9.80
CA VAL A 12 -5.74 0.36 8.49
C VAL A 12 -4.84 1.54 8.18
N HIS A 13 -3.58 1.28 7.84
CA HIS A 13 -2.62 2.30 7.41
C HIS A 13 -2.81 2.56 5.93
N ILE A 14 -2.98 3.81 5.54
CA ILE A 14 -3.05 4.21 4.13
C ILE A 14 -1.87 5.11 3.82
N ASP A 15 -1.07 4.68 2.85
CA ASP A 15 0.13 5.37 2.38
C ASP A 15 0.26 5.25 0.85
N ILE A 16 0.98 6.20 0.24
CA ILE A 16 1.22 6.24 -1.20
C ILE A 16 2.72 6.15 -1.47
N LYS A 17 3.14 5.09 -2.15
CA LYS A 17 4.51 4.94 -2.63
C LYS A 17 4.64 5.42 -4.07
N LYS A 18 5.44 6.47 -4.29
CA LYS A 18 5.89 6.89 -5.62
C LYS A 18 7.04 6.02 -6.10
N LEU A 19 6.95 5.53 -7.32
CA LEU A 19 7.98 4.73 -7.96
C LEU A 19 8.21 5.23 -9.39
N GLY A 20 9.48 5.44 -9.77
CA GLY A 20 9.80 5.88 -11.12
C GLY A 20 9.40 4.82 -12.14
N ARG A 21 8.69 5.22 -13.19
CA ARG A 21 8.28 4.29 -14.27
C ARG A 21 9.48 3.87 -15.10
N ILE A 22 9.44 2.62 -15.57
CA ILE A 22 10.46 2.04 -16.44
C ILE A 22 10.14 2.40 -17.91
N PRO A 23 11.06 3.04 -18.65
CA PRO A 23 10.88 3.28 -20.08
C PRO A 23 10.81 1.96 -20.86
N ASP A 24 10.13 1.95 -21.99
CA ASP A 24 10.11 0.79 -22.90
C ASP A 24 11.54 0.48 -23.37
N GLY A 25 11.92 -0.80 -23.37
CA GLY A 25 13.30 -1.23 -23.62
C GLY A 25 14.21 -1.16 -22.39
N GLY A 26 13.70 -0.68 -21.26
CA GLY A 26 14.34 -0.76 -19.95
C GLY A 26 15.06 0.52 -19.52
N GLY A 27 15.24 0.62 -18.21
CA GLY A 27 16.02 1.69 -17.57
C GLY A 27 17.49 1.35 -17.41
N HIS A 28 18.19 2.10 -16.55
CA HIS A 28 19.62 1.91 -16.30
C HIS A 28 19.99 0.51 -15.79
N LYS A 29 19.04 -0.23 -15.19
CA LYS A 29 19.27 -1.60 -14.72
C LYS A 29 19.38 -2.61 -15.86
N VAL A 30 18.71 -2.34 -16.99
CA VAL A 30 18.74 -3.20 -18.18
C VAL A 30 19.81 -2.73 -19.17
N LEU A 31 19.86 -1.43 -19.45
CA LEU A 31 20.70 -0.86 -20.51
C LEU A 31 22.05 -0.31 -20.03
N GLY A 32 22.31 -0.30 -18.72
CA GLY A 32 23.42 0.46 -18.13
C GLY A 32 23.15 1.97 -18.09
N ARG A 33 24.00 2.73 -17.37
CA ARG A 33 23.73 4.14 -17.04
C ARG A 33 23.64 5.07 -18.26
N ALA A 34 24.51 4.90 -19.25
CA ALA A 34 24.57 5.80 -20.40
C ALA A 34 23.37 5.61 -21.34
N ALA A 35 23.13 4.38 -21.79
CA ALA A 35 21.99 4.06 -22.67
C ALA A 35 20.64 4.18 -21.93
N GLY A 36 20.57 3.82 -20.65
CA GLY A 36 19.36 4.02 -19.84
C GLY A 36 18.98 5.49 -19.65
N ARG A 37 19.94 6.42 -19.58
CA ARG A 37 19.66 7.87 -19.57
C ARG A 37 19.19 8.37 -20.93
N ALA A 38 19.74 7.84 -22.02
CA ALA A 38 19.30 8.19 -23.37
C ALA A 38 17.88 7.68 -23.68
N ASN A 39 17.51 6.54 -23.09
CA ASN A 39 16.19 5.91 -23.25
C ASN A 39 15.10 6.50 -22.34
N GLN A 40 15.45 7.41 -21.43
CA GLN A 40 14.44 8.19 -20.72
C GLN A 40 13.84 9.23 -21.67
N ASP A 41 12.52 9.40 -21.67
CA ASP A 41 11.91 10.53 -22.37
C ASP A 41 12.46 11.84 -21.78
N ARG A 42 13.38 12.49 -22.51
CA ARG A 42 14.13 13.66 -22.06
C ARG A 42 13.24 14.91 -21.93
N ARG A 43 12.02 14.90 -22.49
CA ARG A 43 11.09 16.05 -22.43
C ARG A 43 10.15 16.00 -21.24
N ASN A 44 9.66 14.82 -20.85
CA ASN A 44 8.65 14.68 -19.79
C ASN A 44 9.07 13.81 -18.59
N GLY A 45 10.19 13.09 -18.69
CA GLY A 45 10.47 11.95 -17.83
C GLY A 45 9.47 10.81 -18.06
N THR A 46 9.77 9.60 -17.61
CA THR A 46 8.80 8.48 -17.69
C THR A 46 7.64 8.61 -16.70
N GLY A 47 7.67 9.62 -15.81
CA GLY A 47 6.68 9.83 -14.77
C GLY A 47 6.77 8.83 -13.62
N TYR A 48 5.76 8.86 -12.76
CA TYR A 48 5.68 8.01 -11.57
C TYR A 48 4.49 7.05 -11.66
N ALA A 49 4.66 5.86 -11.10
CA ALA A 49 3.58 5.02 -10.61
C ALA A 49 3.26 5.46 -9.18
N TYR A 50 1.96 5.58 -8.86
CA TYR A 50 1.50 5.94 -7.52
C TYR A 50 0.82 4.71 -6.92
N LEU A 51 1.54 4.00 -6.07
CA LEU A 51 1.03 2.80 -5.41
C LEU A 51 0.30 3.23 -4.14
N HIS A 52 -1.02 3.25 -4.20
CA HIS A 52 -1.88 3.49 -3.04
C HIS A 52 -2.04 2.18 -2.31
N THR A 53 -1.67 2.15 -1.04
CA THR A 53 -1.67 0.94 -0.21
C THR A 53 -2.55 1.16 1.01
N ALA A 54 -3.41 0.18 1.31
CA ALA A 54 -4.13 0.03 2.55
C ALA A 54 -3.63 -1.25 3.23
N LEU A 55 -2.98 -1.10 4.39
CA LEU A 55 -2.38 -2.20 5.15
C LEU A 55 -3.06 -2.32 6.51
N ASP A 56 -3.67 -3.47 6.79
CA ASP A 56 -4.22 -3.76 8.12
C ASP A 56 -3.11 -3.85 9.18
N ASP A 57 -3.25 -3.11 10.28
CA ASP A 57 -2.25 -2.99 11.35
C ASP A 57 -2.02 -4.32 12.09
N HIS A 58 -3.08 -5.12 12.22
CA HIS A 58 -3.12 -6.38 12.95
C HIS A 58 -2.58 -7.55 12.11
N SER A 59 -3.29 -7.90 11.03
CA SER A 59 -3.05 -9.06 10.17
C SER A 59 -1.92 -8.83 9.17
N ARG A 60 -1.62 -7.57 8.82
CA ARG A 60 -0.76 -7.20 7.68
C ARG A 60 -1.34 -7.50 6.32
N LEU A 61 -2.63 -7.80 6.23
CA LEU A 61 -3.30 -7.96 4.95
C LEU A 61 -3.22 -6.63 4.20
N ALA A 62 -2.77 -6.68 2.95
CA ALA A 62 -2.48 -5.50 2.14
C ALA A 62 -3.36 -5.47 0.88
N TYR A 63 -3.95 -4.32 0.62
CA TYR A 63 -4.58 -3.97 -0.65
C TYR A 63 -3.79 -2.82 -1.29
N THR A 64 -3.37 -2.98 -2.55
CA THR A 64 -2.58 -1.95 -3.24
C THR A 64 -3.05 -1.80 -4.68
N GLU A 65 -3.17 -0.54 -5.13
CA GLU A 65 -3.48 -0.18 -6.51
C GLU A 65 -2.44 0.78 -7.08
N ASN A 66 -2.10 0.62 -8.36
CA ASN A 66 -1.35 1.64 -9.10
C ASN A 66 -2.33 2.63 -9.74
N LEU A 67 -2.37 3.85 -9.21
CA LEU A 67 -3.32 4.89 -9.59
C LEU A 67 -2.62 6.07 -10.31
N PRO A 68 -3.37 6.92 -11.04
CA PRO A 68 -2.77 7.96 -11.87
C PRO A 68 -2.13 9.10 -11.09
N ASP A 69 -2.55 9.37 -9.86
CA ASP A 69 -2.02 10.46 -9.02
C ASP A 69 -2.34 10.25 -7.53
N GLU A 70 -1.96 11.22 -6.70
CA GLU A 70 -2.20 11.29 -5.25
C GLU A 70 -3.24 12.36 -4.88
N LYS A 71 -4.14 12.71 -5.80
CA LYS A 71 -5.16 13.74 -5.55
C LYS A 71 -6.27 13.21 -4.66
N ALA A 72 -6.95 14.12 -3.95
CA ALA A 72 -8.01 13.78 -3.00
C ALA A 72 -9.13 12.90 -3.59
N ALA A 73 -9.56 13.13 -4.84
CA ALA A 73 -10.58 12.29 -5.48
C ALA A 73 -10.08 10.85 -5.72
N THR A 74 -8.84 10.70 -6.16
CA THR A 74 -8.19 9.40 -6.37
C THR A 74 -8.02 8.66 -5.05
N CYS A 75 -7.54 9.35 -4.00
CA CYS A 75 -7.44 8.82 -2.64
C CYS A 75 -8.80 8.37 -2.09
N ALA A 76 -9.83 9.20 -2.21
CA ALA A 76 -11.19 8.86 -1.74
C ALA A 76 -11.75 7.63 -2.47
N ALA A 77 -11.60 7.57 -3.79
CA ALA A 77 -12.02 6.42 -4.57
C ALA A 77 -11.23 5.14 -4.20
N PHE A 78 -9.93 5.27 -3.91
CA PHE A 78 -9.11 4.18 -3.38
C PHE A 78 -9.63 3.69 -2.03
N LEU A 79 -9.95 4.59 -1.10
CA LEU A 79 -10.49 4.22 0.22
C LEU A 79 -11.78 3.40 0.09
N GLN A 80 -12.70 3.81 -0.79
CA GLN A 80 -13.93 3.06 -1.06
C GLN A 80 -13.61 1.62 -1.50
N ARG A 81 -12.77 1.47 -2.53
CA ARG A 81 -12.41 0.14 -3.07
C ARG A 81 -11.64 -0.72 -2.06
N ALA A 82 -10.75 -0.10 -1.28
CA ALA A 82 -10.03 -0.78 -0.21
C ALA A 82 -10.99 -1.32 0.85
N THR A 83 -11.94 -0.49 1.31
CA THR A 83 -12.97 -0.91 2.26
C THR A 83 -13.82 -2.05 1.72
N ASP A 84 -14.27 -1.97 0.47
CA ASP A 84 -15.04 -3.04 -0.17
C ASP A 84 -14.22 -4.34 -0.26
N TRP A 85 -12.92 -4.23 -0.58
CA TRP A 85 -12.00 -5.36 -0.66
C TRP A 85 -11.75 -6.04 0.70
N PHE A 86 -11.65 -5.25 1.77
CA PHE A 86 -11.56 -5.76 3.15
C PHE A 86 -12.88 -6.39 3.60
N ALA A 87 -14.02 -5.77 3.29
CA ALA A 87 -15.34 -6.28 3.63
C ALA A 87 -15.61 -7.64 2.95
N ALA A 88 -15.20 -7.81 1.70
CA ALA A 88 -15.26 -9.08 0.98
C ALA A 88 -14.43 -10.21 1.64
N ARG A 89 -13.53 -9.87 2.57
CA ARG A 89 -12.71 -10.81 3.36
C ARG A 89 -13.16 -10.89 4.82
N GLY A 90 -14.33 -10.33 5.16
CA GLY A 90 -14.86 -10.34 6.52
C GLY A 90 -14.21 -9.33 7.47
N VAL A 91 -13.46 -8.35 6.94
CA VAL A 91 -12.82 -7.29 7.72
C VAL A 91 -13.64 -6.02 7.63
N THR A 92 -14.11 -5.51 8.76
CA THR A 92 -14.74 -4.19 8.85
C THR A 92 -13.68 -3.16 9.22
N VAL A 93 -13.47 -2.17 8.36
CA VAL A 93 -12.50 -1.09 8.63
C VAL A 93 -13.14 -0.08 9.57
N GLU A 94 -12.57 0.08 10.77
CA GLU A 94 -13.09 1.04 11.76
C GLU A 94 -12.37 2.39 11.69
N ARG A 95 -11.05 2.34 11.45
CA ARG A 95 -10.18 3.53 11.50
C ARG A 95 -9.12 3.45 10.43
N VAL A 96 -8.79 4.60 9.85
CA VAL A 96 -7.69 4.72 8.88
C VAL A 96 -6.63 5.68 9.39
N LEU A 97 -5.36 5.29 9.34
CA LEU A 97 -4.23 6.15 9.67
C LEU A 97 -3.52 6.59 8.39
N THR A 98 -3.35 7.90 8.21
CA THR A 98 -2.59 8.48 7.09
C THR A 98 -1.55 9.46 7.60
N ASP A 99 -0.41 9.56 6.93
CA ASP A 99 0.66 10.52 7.23
C ASP A 99 0.59 11.81 6.39
N ASN A 100 -0.17 11.81 5.30
CA ASN A 100 -0.08 12.85 4.29
C ASN A 100 -1.12 13.97 4.48
N ALA A 101 -0.74 14.99 5.25
CA ALA A 101 -1.59 16.10 5.67
C ALA A 101 -2.10 17.06 4.56
N TRP A 102 -1.91 16.78 3.26
CA TRP A 102 -2.38 17.69 2.18
C TRP A 102 -3.47 17.11 1.27
N ALA A 103 -3.40 15.84 0.88
CA ALA A 103 -4.47 15.19 0.09
C ALA A 103 -5.66 14.77 0.98
N TYR A 104 -5.36 14.33 2.21
CA TYR A 104 -6.34 13.82 3.19
C TYR A 104 -6.96 14.90 4.08
N THR A 105 -6.57 16.17 3.91
CA THR A 105 -7.12 17.32 4.66
C THR A 105 -8.25 18.06 3.94
N LYS A 106 -8.56 17.68 2.69
CA LYS A 106 -9.73 18.17 1.96
C LYS A 106 -11.01 17.48 2.43
N ASN A 107 -12.14 18.19 2.33
CA ASN A 107 -13.46 17.68 2.74
C ASN A 107 -13.78 16.33 2.10
N THR A 108 -13.45 16.13 0.83
CA THR A 108 -13.70 14.87 0.09
C THR A 108 -13.25 13.61 0.84
N TRP A 109 -12.07 13.63 1.48
CA TRP A 109 -11.59 12.47 2.25
C TRP A 109 -12.41 12.27 3.53
N ARG A 110 -12.65 13.34 4.29
CA ARG A 110 -13.44 13.29 5.52
C ARG A 110 -14.89 12.88 5.24
N ASP A 111 -15.45 13.35 4.13
CA ASP A 111 -16.79 13.01 3.66
C ASP A 111 -16.86 11.52 3.33
N THR A 112 -15.89 11.01 2.56
CA THR A 112 -15.80 9.57 2.24
C THR A 112 -15.66 8.71 3.50
N CYS A 113 -14.80 9.11 4.44
CA CYS A 113 -14.68 8.44 5.73
C CYS A 113 -16.00 8.40 6.49
N ARG A 114 -16.71 9.54 6.58
CA ARG A 114 -18.02 9.60 7.25
C ARG A 114 -19.04 8.69 6.57
N ASP A 115 -19.12 8.73 5.24
CA ASP A 115 -20.09 7.96 4.47
C ASP A 115 -19.83 6.44 4.59
N LEU A 116 -18.57 6.05 4.80
CA LEU A 116 -18.14 4.68 5.08
C LEU A 116 -18.22 4.28 6.56
N GLY A 117 -18.55 5.20 7.47
CA GLY A 117 -18.52 4.94 8.92
C GLY A 117 -17.11 4.78 9.52
N ILE A 118 -16.07 5.25 8.83
CA ILE A 118 -14.67 5.12 9.21
C ILE A 118 -14.19 6.36 9.96
N SER A 119 -13.49 6.18 11.08
CA SER A 119 -12.85 7.28 11.80
C SER A 119 -11.44 7.57 11.27
N PRO A 120 -11.18 8.72 10.62
CA PRO A 120 -9.85 9.07 10.15
C PRO A 120 -8.91 9.43 11.30
N ARG A 121 -7.66 9.02 11.19
CA ARG A 121 -6.55 9.32 12.10
C ARG A 121 -5.36 9.84 11.29
N TRP A 122 -4.62 10.75 11.90
CA TRP A 122 -3.41 11.33 11.31
C TRP A 122 -2.20 10.99 12.18
N THR A 123 -1.06 10.72 11.55
CA THR A 123 0.19 10.59 12.29
C THR A 123 0.47 11.90 13.01
N ARG A 124 0.90 11.80 14.27
CA ARG A 124 1.28 13.00 15.02
C ARG A 124 2.63 13.48 14.50
N PRO A 125 2.85 14.80 14.36
CA PRO A 125 4.16 15.36 14.09
C PRO A 125 5.22 14.74 15.02
N TRP A 126 6.40 14.45 14.47
CA TRP A 126 7.54 13.89 15.20
C TRP A 126 7.33 12.47 15.80
N ARG A 127 6.37 11.70 15.28
CA ARG A 127 6.16 10.28 15.66
C ARG A 127 6.15 9.33 14.46
N PRO A 128 7.27 9.22 13.73
CA PRO A 128 7.38 8.38 12.53
C PRO A 128 7.17 6.90 12.82
N GLN A 129 7.38 6.44 14.07
CA GLN A 129 7.17 5.03 14.41
C GLN A 129 5.74 4.54 14.15
N THR A 130 4.77 5.45 14.07
CA THR A 130 3.37 5.09 13.81
C THR A 130 3.13 4.55 12.41
N ASN A 131 3.91 4.94 11.40
CA ASN A 131 3.76 4.46 10.03
C ASN A 131 4.69 3.28 9.67
N GLY A 132 5.50 2.82 10.63
CA GLY A 132 6.58 1.86 10.36
C GLY A 132 6.15 0.48 9.83
N LYS A 133 4.85 0.14 9.90
CA LYS A 133 4.31 -1.11 9.36
C LYS A 133 4.09 -1.03 7.86
N VAL A 134 3.44 0.02 7.35
CA VAL A 134 3.27 0.23 5.91
C VAL A 134 4.59 0.59 5.24
N GLU A 135 5.47 1.33 5.93
CA GLU A 135 6.84 1.54 5.44
C GLU A 135 7.61 0.22 5.29
N ARG A 136 7.44 -0.72 6.22
CA ARG A 136 8.04 -2.06 6.12
C ARG A 136 7.45 -2.85 4.95
N PHE A 137 6.12 -2.80 4.76
CA PHE A 137 5.49 -3.37 3.57
C PHE A 137 6.09 -2.79 2.29
N HIS A 138 6.23 -1.46 2.19
CA HIS A 138 6.83 -0.80 1.04
C HIS A 138 8.28 -1.21 0.80
N ARG A 139 9.07 -1.47 1.84
CA ARG A 139 10.43 -2.04 1.65
C ARG A 139 10.37 -3.43 1.05
N THR A 140 9.55 -4.32 1.61
CA THR A 140 9.34 -5.68 1.07
C THR A 140 8.87 -5.66 -0.37
N LEU A 141 7.89 -4.81 -0.71
CA LEU A 141 7.40 -4.58 -2.06
C LEU A 141 8.49 -4.11 -3.03
N LEU A 142 9.38 -3.23 -2.58
CA LEU A 142 10.48 -2.78 -3.41
C LEU A 142 11.50 -3.89 -3.66
N ASP A 143 11.89 -4.61 -2.62
CA ASP A 143 12.96 -5.61 -2.69
C ASP A 143 12.50 -6.88 -3.43
N GLU A 144 11.27 -7.31 -3.20
CA GLU A 144 10.76 -8.61 -3.66
C GLU A 144 9.92 -8.52 -4.94
N TRP A 145 9.50 -7.33 -5.36
CA TRP A 145 8.79 -7.12 -6.63
C TRP A 145 9.46 -6.07 -7.51
N ALA A 146 9.51 -4.81 -7.06
CA ALA A 146 9.90 -3.70 -7.93
C ALA A 146 11.34 -3.81 -8.44
N TYR A 147 12.23 -4.38 -7.62
CA TYR A 147 13.65 -4.52 -7.89
C TYR A 147 14.14 -5.96 -7.89
N GLN A 148 13.23 -6.93 -7.82
CA GLN A 148 13.53 -8.37 -7.84
C GLN A 148 14.34 -8.76 -9.06
N GLN A 149 14.00 -8.19 -10.23
CA GLN A 149 14.67 -8.44 -11.50
C GLN A 149 14.70 -7.18 -12.37
N PRO A 150 15.56 -7.13 -13.40
CA PRO A 150 15.54 -6.06 -14.39
C PRO A 150 14.33 -6.20 -15.32
N TYR A 151 13.30 -5.38 -15.12
CA TYR A 151 12.18 -5.28 -16.06
C TYR A 151 12.53 -4.39 -17.26
N THR A 152 12.00 -4.76 -18.42
CA THR A 152 12.21 -4.06 -19.71
C THR A 152 11.14 -3.02 -20.01
N SER A 153 10.03 -2.99 -19.26
CA SER A 153 9.01 -1.93 -19.35
C SER A 153 8.23 -1.80 -18.05
N GLU A 154 7.52 -0.68 -17.87
CA GLU A 154 6.58 -0.54 -16.76
C GLU A 154 5.42 -1.53 -16.86
N ALA A 155 4.93 -1.80 -18.08
CA ALA A 155 3.84 -2.75 -18.30
C ALA A 155 4.20 -4.15 -17.81
N GLU A 156 5.41 -4.63 -18.12
CA GLU A 156 5.93 -5.90 -17.64
C GLU A 156 5.98 -5.94 -16.11
N ARG A 157 6.51 -4.89 -15.48
CA ARG A 157 6.58 -4.80 -14.02
C ARG A 157 5.21 -4.81 -13.36
N GLN A 158 4.23 -4.13 -13.96
CA GLN A 158 2.85 -4.09 -13.47
C GLN A 158 2.14 -5.43 -13.66
N ALA A 159 2.42 -6.16 -14.74
CA ALA A 159 1.85 -7.49 -14.98
C ALA A 159 2.26 -8.51 -13.90
N ALA A 160 3.46 -8.39 -13.34
CA ALA A 160 3.93 -9.25 -12.25
C ALA A 160 3.39 -8.86 -10.85
N PHE A 161 2.75 -7.71 -10.71
CA PHE A 161 2.36 -7.19 -9.40
C PHE A 161 1.24 -7.99 -8.70
N PRO A 162 0.14 -8.40 -9.40
CA PRO A 162 -0.94 -9.15 -8.75
C PRO A 162 -0.45 -10.46 -8.12
N ASP A 163 0.38 -11.22 -8.84
CA ASP A 163 0.93 -12.50 -8.35
C ASP A 163 1.81 -12.30 -7.12
N TRP A 164 2.63 -11.24 -7.11
CA TRP A 164 3.45 -10.92 -5.94
C TRP A 164 2.58 -10.51 -4.74
N LEU A 165 1.55 -9.70 -4.94
CA LEU A 165 0.66 -9.27 -3.85
C LEU A 165 -0.15 -10.44 -3.28
N ASP A 166 -0.58 -11.38 -4.13
CA ASP A 166 -1.20 -12.63 -3.70
C ASP A 166 -0.23 -13.46 -2.86
N TRP A 167 0.99 -13.67 -3.36
CA TRP A 167 2.03 -14.37 -2.59
C TRP A 167 2.31 -13.68 -1.25
N TYR A 168 2.42 -12.35 -1.21
CA TYR A 168 2.60 -11.59 0.03
C TYR A 168 1.49 -11.86 1.05
N ASN A 169 0.22 -11.86 0.60
CA ASN A 169 -0.96 -11.95 1.44
C ASN A 169 -1.30 -13.38 1.87
N TYR A 170 -1.05 -14.38 1.02
CA TYR A 170 -1.55 -15.74 1.24
C TYR A 170 -0.44 -16.76 1.49
N HIS A 171 0.79 -16.48 1.09
CA HIS A 171 1.86 -17.48 1.06
C HIS A 171 3.12 -17.07 1.83
N ARG A 172 3.41 -15.77 1.96
CA ARG A 172 4.62 -15.25 2.62
C ARG A 172 4.48 -15.28 4.15
N PRO A 173 5.34 -16.00 4.89
CA PRO A 173 5.41 -15.91 6.34
C PRO A 173 5.98 -14.55 6.80
N HIS A 174 5.46 -13.99 7.89
CA HIS A 174 5.93 -12.71 8.42
C HIS A 174 6.32 -12.80 9.90
N THR A 175 7.59 -12.52 10.20
CA THR A 175 8.11 -12.53 11.58
C THR A 175 7.41 -11.54 12.50
N GLY A 176 6.93 -10.41 11.96
CA GLY A 176 6.17 -9.41 12.71
C GLY A 176 4.76 -9.85 13.15
N ILE A 177 4.33 -11.05 12.71
CA ILE A 177 3.06 -11.69 13.07
C ILE A 177 3.28 -13.19 13.34
N SER A 178 4.34 -13.53 14.06
CA SER A 178 4.65 -14.90 14.53
C SER A 178 4.81 -15.94 13.42
N GLY A 179 5.22 -15.53 12.22
CA GLY A 179 5.42 -16.43 11.08
C GLY A 179 4.14 -16.79 10.33
N HIS A 180 2.99 -16.23 10.71
CA HIS A 180 1.75 -16.40 9.95
C HIS A 180 1.77 -15.64 8.63
N THR A 181 0.92 -16.06 7.69
CA THR A 181 0.62 -15.27 6.50
C THR A 181 -0.44 -14.23 6.84
N PRO A 182 -0.52 -13.11 6.11
CA PRO A 182 -1.48 -12.07 6.43
C PRO A 182 -2.94 -12.54 6.41
N ALA A 183 -3.32 -13.29 5.38
CA ALA A 183 -4.66 -13.81 5.22
C ALA A 183 -5.06 -14.80 6.33
N SER A 184 -4.13 -15.58 6.88
CA SER A 184 -4.44 -16.51 7.97
C SER A 184 -4.77 -15.80 9.29
N ARG A 185 -4.57 -14.49 9.37
CA ARG A 185 -4.87 -13.67 10.55
C ARG A 185 -6.18 -12.88 10.45
N VAL A 186 -6.94 -13.10 9.38
CA VAL A 186 -8.20 -12.39 9.11
C VAL A 186 -9.40 -13.11 9.73
N THR A 187 -9.25 -14.37 10.14
CA THR A 187 -10.31 -15.13 10.81
C THR A 187 -10.66 -14.51 12.16
N ASN A 188 -11.81 -13.85 12.20
CA ASN A 188 -12.55 -13.46 13.41
C ASN A 188 -13.06 -14.71 14.14
N LEU A 189 -12.17 -15.53 14.70
CA LEU A 189 -12.55 -16.26 15.91
C LEU A 189 -12.42 -15.25 17.04
N PRO A 190 -13.51 -14.80 17.67
CA PRO A 190 -13.38 -14.09 18.93
C PRO A 190 -12.59 -15.03 19.84
N GLU A 191 -11.38 -14.63 20.26
CA GLU A 191 -10.73 -15.30 21.37
C GLU A 191 -11.72 -15.23 22.53
N GLN A 192 -12.38 -16.35 22.80
CA GLN A 192 -13.15 -16.54 24.02
C GLN A 192 -12.15 -16.52 25.16
N HIS A 193 -11.80 -15.32 25.63
CA HIS A 193 -11.19 -15.17 26.93
C HIS A 193 -12.22 -15.64 27.96
N SER A 194 -12.04 -16.89 28.41
CA SER A 194 -12.66 -17.42 29.64
C SER A 194 -11.99 -16.81 30.87
#